data_AF-A0A920K7D7-F1
#
_entry.id   AF-A0A920K7D7-F1
#
_cell.length_a   1.000
_cell.length_b   1.000
_cell.length_c   1.000
_cell.angle_alpha   90.00
_cell.angle_beta   90.00
_cell.angle_gamma   90.00
#
_symmetry.space_group_name_H-M   'P 1'
#
loop_
_entity.id
_entity.type
_entity.pdbx_description
1 polymer ?
#
loop_
_entity_poly.entity_id
_entity_poly.type
_entity_poly.pdbx_seq_one_letter_code
_entity_poly.pdbx_strand_id
1 'polypeptide(L)'
;MDLTTKVILIVLFVFFATLSLFFIIDPDLISVFPGAGFTEEEMYEWRLRTIIPSLYLTICYFIYRFFAGKNPTSTLWPIYIVITSFAITQFVAFFFMGISITQILCFLVTIGTAFALRMADLKRSRQIIGRF
;
A
#
# COMPACT_ATOMS: atom_id res chain seq x y z
N MET A 1 -13.16 -16.37 -7.73
CA MET A 1 -12.30 -15.71 -6.72
C MET A 1 -12.72 -16.27 -5.37
N ASP A 2 -11.78 -16.68 -4.52
CA ASP A 2 -12.12 -17.16 -3.17
C ASP A 2 -12.72 -16.05 -2.32
N LEU A 3 -13.58 -16.44 -1.37
CA LEU A 3 -14.29 -15.51 -0.50
C LEU A 3 -13.32 -14.64 0.30
N THR A 4 -12.23 -15.22 0.80
CA THR A 4 -11.20 -14.51 1.59
C THR A 4 -10.56 -13.38 0.80
N THR A 5 -10.05 -13.65 -0.40
CA THR A 5 -9.49 -12.61 -1.29
C THR A 5 -10.51 -11.53 -1.62
N LYS A 6 -11.78 -11.91 -1.84
CA LYS A 6 -12.86 -10.95 -2.10
C LYS A 6 -13.09 -10.01 -0.92
N VAL A 7 -13.15 -10.55 0.30
CA VAL A 7 -13.33 -9.75 1.53
C VAL A 7 -12.15 -8.80 1.72
N ILE A 8 -10.90 -9.28 1.57
CA ILE A 8 -9.70 -8.43 1.69
C ILE A 8 -9.75 -7.27 0.71
N LEU A 9 -10.09 -7.52 -0.55
CA LEU A 9 -10.16 -6.46 -1.57
C LEU A 9 -11.29 -5.45 -1.29
N ILE A 10 -12.44 -5.90 -0.78
CA ILE A 10 -13.54 -5.01 -0.39
C ILE A 10 -13.11 -4.12 0.79
N VAL A 11 -12.47 -4.71 1.82
CA VAL A 11 -11.97 -3.96 2.97
C VAL A 11 -10.94 -2.93 2.54
N LEU A 12 -9.97 -3.31 1.70
CA LEU A 12 -8.98 -2.38 1.15
C LEU A 12 -9.64 -1.28 0.32
N PHE A 13 -10.61 -1.62 -0.52
CA PHE A 13 -11.33 -0.64 -1.33
C PHE A 13 -12.04 0.40 -0.46
N VAL A 14 -12.84 -0.05 0.52
CA VAL A 14 -13.55 0.86 1.44
C VAL A 14 -12.56 1.72 2.21
N PHE A 15 -11.50 1.11 2.76
CA PHE A 15 -10.45 1.81 3.49
C PHE A 15 -9.79 2.92 2.66
N PHE A 16 -9.29 2.61 1.46
CA PHE A 16 -8.62 3.60 0.61
C PHE A 16 -9.58 4.64 0.04
N ALA A 17 -10.83 4.27 -0.25
CA ALA A 17 -11.84 5.21 -0.70
C ALA A 17 -12.19 6.23 0.40
N THR A 18 -12.40 5.76 1.63
CA THR A 18 -12.66 6.62 2.78
C THR A 18 -11.47 7.53 3.09
N LEU A 19 -10.24 6.98 3.14
CA LEU A 19 -9.05 7.82 3.35
C LEU A 19 -8.87 8.86 2.24
N SER A 20 -9.07 8.48 0.98
CA SER A 20 -8.97 9.42 -0.14
C SER A 20 -9.99 10.55 -0.01
N LEU A 21 -11.24 10.24 0.36
CA LEU A 21 -12.26 11.26 0.57
C LEU A 21 -11.90 12.22 1.70
N PHE A 22 -11.41 11.72 2.83
CA PHE A 22 -10.96 12.56 3.93
C PHE A 22 -9.80 13.47 3.49
N PHE A 23 -8.74 12.93 2.87
CA PHE A 23 -7.63 13.75 2.38
C PHE A 23 -8.02 14.79 1.30
N ILE A 24 -9.08 14.55 0.52
CA ILE A 24 -9.56 15.51 -0.49
C ILE A 24 -10.39 16.63 0.15
N ILE A 25 -11.27 16.29 1.09
CA ILE A 25 -12.24 17.24 1.66
C ILE A 25 -11.58 18.08 2.75
N ASP A 26 -10.86 17.43 3.66
CA ASP A 26 -10.18 18.07 4.77
C ASP A 26 -9.08 17.13 5.31
N PRO A 27 -7.81 17.39 4.95
CA PRO A 27 -6.67 16.60 5.44
C PRO A 27 -6.55 16.55 6.96
N ASP A 28 -7.08 17.54 7.68
CA ASP A 28 -6.99 17.64 9.13
C ASP A 28 -7.98 16.70 9.84
N LEU A 29 -9.00 16.19 9.13
CA LEU A 29 -9.87 15.10 9.63
C LEU A 29 -9.09 13.81 9.96
N ILE A 30 -7.90 13.66 9.39
CA ILE A 30 -6.95 12.57 9.71
C ILE A 30 -5.60 13.19 10.09
N SER A 31 -5.58 14.28 10.85
CA SER A 31 -4.33 14.85 11.39
C SER A 31 -3.57 13.79 12.21
N VAL A 32 -4.31 12.97 12.97
CA VAL A 32 -3.85 11.77 13.68
C VAL A 32 -4.73 10.59 13.32
N PHE A 33 -4.14 9.41 13.06
CA PHE A 33 -4.94 8.19 12.96
C PHE A 33 -5.53 7.86 14.35
N PRO A 34 -6.84 7.68 14.51
CA PRO A 34 -7.42 7.38 15.82
C PRO A 34 -6.78 6.13 16.43
N GLY A 35 -6.23 6.25 17.65
CA GLY A 35 -5.56 5.14 18.34
C GLY A 35 -4.13 4.85 17.87
N ALA A 36 -3.56 5.63 16.96
CA ALA A 36 -2.17 5.49 16.53
C ALA A 36 -1.14 5.98 17.55
N GLY A 37 -1.54 6.75 18.57
CA GLY A 37 -0.59 7.25 19.58
C GLY A 37 0.50 8.17 19.03
N PHE A 38 0.38 8.63 17.78
CA PHE A 38 1.24 9.67 17.20
C PHE A 38 0.75 11.06 17.60
N THR A 39 1.68 11.98 17.75
CA THR A 39 1.36 13.42 17.68
C THR A 39 1.05 13.81 16.22
N GLU A 40 0.43 14.97 16.02
CA GLU A 40 0.17 15.49 14.67
C GLU A 40 1.46 15.71 13.86
N GLU A 41 2.53 16.19 14.51
CA GLU A 41 3.85 16.36 13.89
C GLU A 41 4.46 15.02 13.48
N GLU A 42 4.44 14.02 14.36
CA GLU A 42 4.97 12.69 14.06
C GLU A 42 4.21 12.03 12.90
N MET A 43 2.88 12.16 12.88
CA MET A 43 2.04 11.64 11.81
C MET A 43 2.31 12.38 10.49
N TYR A 44 2.46 13.70 10.54
CA TYR A 44 2.81 14.50 9.38
C TYR A 44 4.17 14.08 8.79
N GLU A 45 5.20 13.99 9.62
CA GLU A 45 6.54 13.55 9.21
C GLU A 45 6.50 12.11 8.66
N TRP A 46 5.78 11.21 9.32
CA TRP A 46 5.62 9.83 8.87
C TRP A 46 5.00 9.76 7.47
N ARG A 47 3.93 10.54 7.20
CA ARG A 47 3.31 10.61 5.87
C ARG A 47 4.29 11.13 4.82
N LEU A 48 5.06 12.16 5.12
CA LEU A 48 6.06 12.71 4.20
C LEU A 48 7.16 11.69 3.86
N ARG A 49 7.62 10.93 4.86
CA ARG A 49 8.69 9.94 4.69
C ARG A 49 8.23 8.61 4.10
N THR A 50 6.93 8.34 4.06
CA THR A 50 6.39 7.05 3.58
C THR A 50 5.51 7.21 2.33
N ILE A 51 4.43 7.99 2.39
CA ILE A 51 3.43 8.05 1.32
C ILE A 51 4.03 8.68 0.04
N ILE A 52 4.64 9.85 0.15
CA ILE A 52 5.21 10.56 -1.00
C ILE A 52 6.30 9.73 -1.71
N PRO A 53 7.34 9.20 -1.03
CA PRO A 53 8.34 8.39 -1.71
C PRO A 53 7.76 7.07 -2.26
N SER A 54 6.72 6.51 -1.64
CA SER A 54 6.09 5.29 -2.16
C SER A 54 5.44 5.50 -3.53
N LEU A 55 4.86 6.68 -3.75
CA LEU A 55 4.32 7.10 -5.04
C LEU A 55 5.44 7.18 -6.08
N TYR A 56 6.55 7.85 -5.77
CA TYR A 56 7.68 7.97 -6.69
C TYR A 56 8.32 6.62 -7.01
N LEU A 57 8.51 5.74 -6.03
CA LEU A 57 9.00 4.37 -6.27
C LEU A 57 8.04 3.57 -7.17
N THR A 58 6.73 3.72 -6.98
CA THR A 58 5.72 3.08 -7.82
C THR A 58 5.82 3.57 -9.27
N ILE A 59 5.96 4.88 -9.48
CA ILE A 59 6.13 5.48 -10.81
C ILE A 59 7.42 4.96 -11.45
N CYS A 60 8.55 4.99 -10.74
CA CYS A 60 9.83 4.46 -11.21
C CYS A 60 9.71 3.00 -11.63
N TYR A 61 9.01 2.17 -10.85
CA TYR A 61 8.76 0.78 -11.19
C TYR A 61 8.02 0.65 -12.53
N PHE A 62 6.96 1.43 -12.76
CA PHE A 62 6.19 1.34 -14.00
C PHE A 62 6.93 1.88 -15.22
N ILE A 63 7.74 2.92 -15.05
CA ILE A 63 8.64 3.42 -16.11
C ILE A 63 9.65 2.33 -16.49
N TYR A 64 10.33 1.75 -15.51
CA TYR A 64 11.26 0.63 -15.74
C TYR A 64 10.58 -0.51 -16.50
N ARG A 65 9.35 -0.84 -16.10
CA ARG A 65 8.60 -1.94 -16.68
C ARG A 65 8.19 -1.68 -18.13
N PHE A 66 7.83 -0.43 -18.46
CA PHE A 66 7.57 0.01 -19.83
C PHE A 66 8.80 -0.22 -20.70
N PHE A 67 9.99 0.23 -20.26
CA PHE A 67 11.24 0.00 -20.99
C PHE A 67 11.59 -1.49 -21.12
N ALA A 68 11.23 -2.31 -20.13
CA ALA A 68 11.43 -3.76 -20.17
C ALA A 68 10.40 -4.51 -21.06
N GLY A 69 9.44 -3.82 -21.68
CA GLY A 69 8.40 -4.43 -22.51
C GLY A 69 7.44 -5.34 -21.74
N LYS A 70 7.31 -5.17 -20.41
CA LYS A 70 6.49 -6.04 -19.56
C LYS A 70 5.15 -5.38 -19.22
N ASN A 71 4.05 -6.07 -19.50
CA ASN A 71 2.69 -5.60 -19.17
C ASN A 71 2.17 -6.15 -17.83
N PRO A 72 1.15 -5.52 -17.22
CA PRO A 72 0.47 -6.06 -16.03
C PRO A 72 -0.15 -7.42 -16.34
N THR A 73 0.24 -8.44 -15.58
CA THR A 73 -0.34 -9.79 -15.66
C THR A 73 -1.77 -9.81 -15.11
N SER A 74 -2.09 -8.91 -14.19
CA SER A 74 -3.45 -8.71 -13.67
C SER A 74 -3.66 -7.28 -13.15
N THR A 75 -4.91 -6.90 -12.91
CA THR A 75 -5.28 -5.63 -12.26
C THR A 75 -4.85 -5.55 -10.79
N LEU A 76 -4.51 -6.68 -10.15
CA LEU A 76 -3.97 -6.69 -8.79
C LEU A 76 -2.47 -6.37 -8.77
N TRP A 77 -1.78 -6.53 -9.89
CA TRP A 77 -0.35 -6.27 -9.96
C TRP A 77 -0.01 -4.81 -9.59
N PRO A 78 -0.67 -3.77 -10.14
CA PRO A 78 -0.37 -2.40 -9.74
C PRO A 78 -0.61 -2.11 -8.28
N ILE A 79 -1.69 -2.66 -7.71
CA ILE A 79 -2.01 -2.50 -6.30
C ILE A 79 -0.91 -3.12 -5.44
N TYR A 80 -0.47 -4.34 -5.78
CA TYR A 80 0.65 -5.00 -5.11
C TYR A 80 1.93 -4.16 -5.12
N ILE A 81 2.26 -3.51 -6.25
CA ILE A 81 3.44 -2.66 -6.35
C ILE A 81 3.32 -1.44 -5.45
N VAL A 82 2.17 -0.74 -5.44
CA VAL A 82 1.95 0.42 -4.55
C VAL A 82 2.18 0.03 -3.08
N ILE A 83 1.56 -1.07 -2.64
CA ILE A 83 1.71 -1.55 -1.25
C ILE A 83 3.15 -1.99 -0.96
N THR A 84 3.84 -2.59 -1.92
CA THR A 84 5.25 -2.99 -1.76
C THR A 84 6.16 -1.77 -1.66
N SER A 85 5.97 -0.75 -2.51
CA SER A 85 6.69 0.51 -2.42
C SER A 85 6.43 1.20 -1.08
N PHE A 86 5.19 1.18 -0.59
CA PHE A 86 4.86 1.71 0.72
C PHE A 86 5.58 0.96 1.84
N ALA A 87 5.59 -0.39 1.82
CA ALA A 87 6.34 -1.21 2.77
C ALA A 87 7.84 -0.85 2.78
N ILE A 88 8.46 -0.71 1.61
CA ILE A 88 9.87 -0.31 1.49
C ILE A 88 10.10 1.04 2.19
N THR A 89 9.25 2.03 1.93
CA THR A 89 9.41 3.35 2.55
C THR A 89 9.16 3.37 4.05
N GLN A 90 8.21 2.58 4.55
CA GLN A 90 8.02 2.39 6.00
C GLN A 90 9.25 1.76 6.65
N PHE A 91 9.84 0.74 6.00
CA PHE A 91 11.06 0.12 6.48
C PHE A 91 12.21 1.13 6.55
N VAL A 92 12.37 1.97 5.54
CA VAL A 92 13.37 3.05 5.53
C VAL A 92 13.08 4.09 6.61
N ALA A 93 11.81 4.47 6.81
CA ALA A 93 11.41 5.47 7.80
C ALA A 93 11.79 5.12 9.24
N PHE A 94 11.85 3.82 9.60
CA PHE A 94 12.32 3.37 10.92
C PHE A 94 13.72 3.84 11.27
N PHE A 95 14.58 4.11 10.30
CA PHE A 95 15.96 4.57 10.53
C PHE A 95 16.05 6.09 10.75
N PHE A 96 15.00 6.83 10.40
CA PHE A 96 15.00 8.31 10.43
C PHE A 96 13.99 8.89 11.42
N MET A 97 13.18 8.05 12.05
CA MET A 97 12.18 8.43 13.05
C MET A 97 12.32 7.53 14.28
N GLY A 98 11.84 8.01 15.43
CA GLY A 98 11.70 7.15 16.61
C GLY A 98 10.74 5.99 16.33
N ILE A 99 11.16 4.77 16.69
CA ILE A 99 10.34 3.57 16.49
C ILE A 99 9.20 3.56 17.50
N SER A 100 7.96 3.60 16.99
CA SER A 100 6.76 3.45 17.80
C SER A 100 6.07 2.11 17.53
N ILE A 101 5.31 1.61 18.52
CA ILE A 101 4.51 0.38 18.38
C ILE A 101 3.56 0.49 17.19
N THR A 102 2.98 1.66 16.97
CA THR A 102 2.07 1.92 15.86
C THR A 102 2.75 1.81 14.51
N GLN A 103 3.98 2.32 14.37
CA GLN A 103 4.74 2.16 13.13
C GLN A 103 5.00 0.68 12.82
N ILE A 104 5.34 -0.10 13.84
CA ILE A 104 5.55 -1.55 13.72
C ILE A 104 4.25 -2.23 13.28
N LEU A 105 3.13 -1.94 13.94
CA LEU A 105 1.82 -2.51 13.58
C LEU A 105 1.40 -2.15 12.15
N CYS A 106 1.53 -0.88 11.76
CA CYS A 106 1.27 -0.42 10.41
C CYS A 106 2.15 -1.15 9.38
N PHE A 107 3.43 -1.36 9.69
CA PHE A 107 4.35 -2.08 8.82
C PHE A 107 3.96 -3.56 8.67
N LEU A 108 3.60 -4.23 9.76
CA LEU A 108 3.13 -5.62 9.73
C LEU A 108 1.84 -5.78 8.92
N VAL A 109 0.88 -4.88 9.09
CA VAL A 109 -0.36 -4.85 8.29
C VAL A 109 -0.04 -4.64 6.80
N THR A 110 0.90 -3.75 6.49
CA THR A 110 1.32 -3.48 5.11
C THR A 110 1.98 -4.71 4.47
N ILE A 111 2.88 -5.39 5.18
CA ILE A 111 3.48 -6.66 4.72
C ILE A 111 2.42 -7.73 4.50
N GLY A 112 1.52 -7.92 5.48
CA GLY A 112 0.43 -8.89 5.38
C GLY A 112 -0.46 -8.63 4.16
N THR A 113 -0.76 -7.37 3.89
CA THR A 113 -1.52 -6.92 2.71
C THR A 113 -0.76 -7.21 1.42
N ALA A 114 0.53 -6.89 1.35
CA ALA A 114 1.37 -7.19 0.18
C ALA A 114 1.38 -8.68 -0.14
N PHE A 115 1.52 -9.53 0.88
CA PHE A 115 1.52 -10.98 0.73
C PHE A 115 0.17 -11.51 0.23
N ALA A 116 -0.94 -11.05 0.82
CA ALA A 116 -2.28 -11.43 0.38
C ALA A 116 -2.53 -11.02 -1.08
N LEU A 117 -2.16 -9.80 -1.46
CA LEU A 117 -2.27 -9.31 -2.85
C LEU A 117 -1.40 -10.12 -3.80
N ARG A 118 -0.18 -10.50 -3.41
CA ARG A 118 0.70 -11.32 -4.23
C ARG A 118 0.12 -12.71 -4.50
N MET A 119 -0.44 -13.35 -3.46
CA MET A 119 -1.11 -14.64 -3.60
C MET A 119 -2.32 -14.55 -4.54
N ALA A 120 -3.15 -13.51 -4.36
CA ALA A 120 -4.31 -13.26 -5.19
C ALA A 120 -3.93 -13.01 -6.67
N ASP A 121 -2.89 -12.21 -6.91
CA ASP A 121 -2.34 -11.95 -8.25
C ASP A 121 -1.81 -13.24 -8.91
N LEU A 122 -1.05 -14.06 -8.19
CA LEU A 122 -0.53 -15.33 -8.73
C LEU A 122 -1.66 -16.31 -9.08
N LYS A 123 -2.74 -16.33 -8.29
CA LYS A 123 -3.92 -17.15 -8.56
C LYS A 123 -4.67 -16.62 -9.79
N ARG A 124 -4.84 -15.30 -9.92
CA ARG A 124 -5.50 -14.67 -11.06
C ARG A 124 -4.70 -14.82 -12.35
N SER A 125 -3.38 -14.63 -12.29
CA SER A 125 -2.48 -14.77 -13.44
C SER A 125 -2.50 -16.21 -13.98
N ARG A 126 -2.49 -17.22 -13.09
CA ARG A 126 -2.66 -18.63 -13.50
C ARG A 126 -3.99 -18.90 -14.21
N GLN A 127 -5.08 -18.28 -13.77
CA GLN A 127 -6.38 -18.41 -14.44
C GLN A 127 -6.43 -17.74 -15.81
N ILE A 128 -5.67 -16.66 -16.01
CA ILE A 128 -5.61 -15.97 -17.30
C ILE A 128 -4.74 -16.78 -18.27
N ILE A 129 -3.57 -17.24 -17.84
CA ILE A 129 -2.62 -17.98 -18.69
C ILE A 129 -3.15 -19.38 -19.02
N GLY A 130 -3.72 -20.10 -18.05
CA GLY A 130 -4.29 -21.44 -18.28
C GLY A 130 -5.64 -21.47 -18.99
N ARG A 131 -6.14 -20.32 -19.47
CA ARG A 131 -7.33 -20.21 -20.33
C ARG A 131 -6.98 -20.11 -21.82
N PHE A 132 -5.69 -20.10 -22.15
CA PHE A 132 -5.18 -20.19 -23.52
C PHE A 132 -4.63 -21.59 -23.79
#